data_AF-T1GAS2-F1
#
_entry.id   AF-T1GAS2-F1
#
_cell.length_a   1.000
_cell.length_b   1.000
_cell.length_c   1.000
_cell.angle_alpha   90.00
_cell.angle_beta   90.00
_cell.angle_gamma   90.00
#
_symmetry.space_group_name_H-M   'P 1'
#
loop_
_entity.id
_entity.type
_entity.pdbx_description
1 polymer ?
#
loop_
_entity_poly.entity_id
_entity_poly.type
_entity_poly.pdbx_seq_one_letter_code
_entity_poly.pdbx_strand_id
1 'polypeptide(L)' 'MEDYSSQNGQVEDKVGISCNLLAQISTLVELKLLTFVSGENNVMDGSAKLQCTVGLDFIVYIGKVVGFNVRQYLNDFM' A
#
# COMPACT_ATOMS: atom_id res chain seq x y z
N MET A 1 15.55 8.98 42.35
CA MET A 1 14.28 8.26 42.19
C MET A 1 13.48 9.10 41.22
N GLU A 2 13.30 8.60 39.99
CA GLU A 2 12.29 8.93 38.95
C GLU A 2 12.20 10.41 38.48
N ASP A 3 12.21 10.75 37.18
CA ASP A 3 11.50 10.12 36.07
C ASP A 3 12.29 10.11 34.75
N TYR A 4 12.40 8.91 34.16
CA TYR A 4 12.64 8.68 32.73
C TYR A 4 11.33 8.16 32.13
N SER A 5 10.57 9.02 31.44
CA SER A 5 9.39 8.74 30.60
C SER A 5 8.76 10.10 30.31
N SER A 6 8.24 10.51 29.17
CA SER A 6 7.81 9.94 27.88
C SER A 6 7.44 11.22 27.09
N GLN A 7 7.53 11.40 25.79
CA GLN A 7 7.34 10.55 24.64
C GLN A 7 7.97 11.39 23.51
N ASN A 8 9.06 10.92 22.90
CA ASN A 8 9.40 11.42 21.58
C ASN A 8 8.26 10.96 20.67
N GLY A 9 7.32 11.86 20.36
CA GLY A 9 6.30 11.62 19.35
C GLY A 9 7.03 11.24 18.06
N GLN A 10 7.06 9.94 17.75
CA GLN A 10 7.57 9.45 16.49
C GLN A 10 6.67 10.03 15.42
N VAL A 11 7.11 11.13 14.82
CA VAL A 11 6.60 11.58 13.53
C VAL A 11 6.88 10.41 12.60
N GLU A 12 5.84 9.67 12.22
CA GLU A 12 5.93 8.71 11.12
C GLU A 12 6.52 9.47 9.94
N ASP A 13 7.74 9.10 9.56
CA ASP A 13 8.47 9.72 8.46
C ASP A 13 7.68 9.43 7.18
N LYS A 14 6.83 10.38 6.78
CA LYS A 14 5.97 10.22 5.60
C LYS A 14 6.88 10.22 4.39
N VAL A 15 7.14 9.01 3.88
CA VAL A 15 7.96 8.81 2.67
C VAL A 15 7.39 9.65 1.54
N GLY A 16 8.20 10.55 1.00
CA GLY A 16 7.85 11.36 -0.16
C GLY A 16 7.69 10.51 -1.43
N ILE A 17 6.99 11.04 -2.42
CA ILE A 17 6.90 10.40 -3.74
C ILE A 17 8.30 10.37 -4.36
N SER A 18 8.72 9.20 -4.84
CA SER A 18 10.01 8.99 -5.51
C SER A 18 9.85 8.16 -6.78
N CYS A 19 10.82 8.25 -7.70
CA CYS A 19 10.82 7.45 -8.92
C CYS A 19 10.81 5.95 -8.63
N ASN A 20 11.46 5.51 -7.55
CA ASN A 20 11.50 4.11 -7.15
C ASN A 20 10.10 3.60 -6.74
N LEU A 21 9.33 4.43 -6.02
CA LEU A 21 7.95 4.11 -5.65
C LEU A 21 7.07 3.95 -6.91
N LEU A 22 7.20 4.85 -7.87
CA LEU A 22 6.45 4.78 -9.13
C LEU A 22 6.85 3.56 -9.97
N ALA A 23 8.15 3.27 -10.06
CA ALA A 23 8.66 2.09 -10.76
C ALA A 23 8.12 0.78 -10.16
N GLN A 24 8.03 0.69 -8.82
CA GLN A 24 7.44 -0.48 -8.15
C GLN A 24 5.98 -0.70 -8.53
N ILE A 25 5.18 0.37 -8.67
CA ILE A 25 3.78 0.24 -9.13
C ILE A 25 3.74 -0.36 -10.54
N SER A 26 4.57 0.13 -11.47
CA SER A 26 4.67 -0.43 -12.82
C SER A 26 5.08 -1.92 -12.79
N THR A 27 6.04 -2.30 -11.95
CA THR A 27 6.44 -3.70 -11.78
C THR A 27 5.30 -4.57 -11.24
N LEU A 28 4.46 -4.07 -10.32
CA LEU A 28 3.28 -4.80 -9.85
C LEU A 28 2.25 -5.06 -10.97
N VAL A 29 2.14 -4.15 -11.95
CA VAL A 29 1.31 -4.36 -13.14
C VAL A 29 1.89 -5.41 -14.07
N GLU A 30 3.21 -5.37 -14.31
CA GLU A 30 3.91 -6.38 -15.12
C GLU A 30 3.78 -7.78 -14.53
N LEU A 31 3.89 -7.89 -13.20
CA LEU A 31 3.71 -9.13 -12.44
C LEU A 31 2.24 -9.57 -12.28
N LYS A 32 1.29 -8.82 -12.84
CA LYS A 32 -0.15 -9.10 -12.77
C LYS A 32 -0.73 -9.13 -11.35
N LEU A 33 -0.10 -8.42 -10.41
CA LEU A 33 -0.64 -8.16 -9.07
C LEU A 33 -1.57 -6.94 -9.07
N LEU A 34 -1.40 -6.07 -10.06
CA LEU A 34 -2.31 -5.02 -10.47
C LEU A 34 -2.63 -5.18 -11.96
N THR A 35 -3.72 -4.57 -12.41
CA THR A 35 -4.08 -4.51 -13.82
C THR A 35 -4.75 -3.18 -14.16
N PHE A 36 -4.61 -2.70 -15.40
CA PHE A 36 -5.36 -1.55 -15.88
C PHE A 36 -6.79 -1.95 -16.20
N VAL A 37 -7.76 -1.20 -15.67
CA VAL A 37 -9.18 -1.32 -16.05
C VAL A 37 -9.59 -0.23 -17.04
N SER A 38 -8.85 0.88 -17.09
CA SER A 38 -8.99 1.92 -18.13
C SER A 38 -7.74 2.79 -18.22
N GLY A 39 -7.50 3.39 -19.39
CA GLY A 39 -6.51 4.45 -19.55
C GLY A 39 -5.04 4.01 -19.53
N GLU A 40 -4.71 2.76 -19.89
CA GLU A 40 -3.34 2.24 -19.91
C GLU A 40 -2.38 3.07 -20.77
N ASN A 41 -2.85 3.65 -21.88
CA ASN A 41 -2.01 4.50 -22.75
C ASN A 41 -1.85 5.94 -22.24
N ASN A 42 -2.61 6.32 -21.20
CA ASN A 42 -2.73 7.70 -20.72
C ASN A 42 -2.32 7.86 -19.25
N VAL A 43 -1.50 6.96 -18.69
CA VAL A 43 -1.17 6.94 -17.24
C VAL A 43 -0.72 8.30 -16.69
N MET A 44 0.01 9.08 -17.47
CA MET A 44 0.58 10.36 -17.05
C MET A 44 -0.44 11.49 -16.94
N ASP A 45 -1.64 11.36 -17.52
CA ASP A 45 -2.72 12.36 -17.38
C ASP A 45 -3.59 12.15 -16.13
N GLY A 46 -3.33 11.08 -15.37
CA GLY A 46 -4.03 10.74 -14.14
C GLY A 46 -5.42 10.10 -14.32
N SER A 47 -5.84 9.84 -15.56
CA SER A 47 -7.15 9.20 -15.85
C SER A 47 -7.13 7.67 -15.77
N ALA A 48 -5.94 7.07 -15.74
CA ALA A 48 -5.78 5.63 -15.66
C ALA A 48 -6.37 5.06 -14.37
N LYS A 49 -7.07 3.93 -14.48
CA LYS A 49 -7.63 3.21 -13.34
C LYS A 49 -6.99 1.84 -13.27
N LEU A 50 -6.59 1.46 -12.07
CA LEU A 50 -6.05 0.14 -11.78
C LEU A 50 -6.97 -0.64 -10.85
N GLN A 51 -6.91 -1.95 -10.97
CA GLN A 51 -7.57 -2.91 -10.08
C GLN A 51 -6.52 -3.84 -9.49
N CYS A 52 -6.70 -4.16 -8.21
CA CYS A 52 -5.95 -5.21 -7.52
C CYS A 52 -6.47 -6.59 -7.94
N THR A 53 -5.57 -7.51 -8.29
CA THR A 53 -5.91 -8.84 -8.79
C THR A 53 -5.71 -9.95 -7.75
N VAL A 54 -5.09 -9.62 -6.61
CA VAL A 54 -4.81 -10.60 -5.55
C VAL A 54 -5.96 -10.69 -4.55
N GLY A 55 -6.21 -11.91 -4.07
CA GLY A 55 -7.24 -12.18 -3.07
C GLY A 55 -6.86 -11.72 -1.65
N LEU A 56 -7.86 -11.63 -0.78
CA LEU A 56 -7.69 -11.20 0.60
C LEU A 56 -6.69 -12.06 1.39
N ASP A 57 -6.66 -13.37 1.17
CA ASP A 57 -5.75 -14.27 1.90
C ASP A 57 -4.28 -13.93 1.66
N PHE A 58 -3.92 -13.58 0.42
CA PHE A 58 -2.58 -13.13 0.07
C PHE A 58 -2.25 -11.81 0.77
N ILE A 59 -3.18 -10.84 0.74
CA ILE A 59 -2.99 -9.55 1.40
C ILE A 59 -2.86 -9.70 2.92
N VAL A 60 -3.67 -10.54 3.55
CA VAL A 60 -3.58 -10.84 4.99
C VAL A 60 -2.26 -11.54 5.33
N TYR A 61 -1.78 -12.45 4.46
CA TYR A 61 -0.47 -13.07 4.63
C TYR A 61 0.66 -12.02 4.61
N ILE A 62 0.66 -11.11 3.63
CA ILE A 62 1.63 -10.01 3.56
C ILE A 62 1.54 -9.12 4.80
N GLY A 63 0.34 -8.78 5.25
CA GLY A 63 0.11 -8.05 6.50
C GLY A 63 0.80 -8.71 7.70
N LYS A 64 0.69 -10.03 7.85
CA LYS A 64 1.40 -10.77 8.91
C LYS A 64 2.93 -10.66 8.78
N VAL A 65 3.47 -10.77 7.56
CA VAL A 65 4.91 -10.68 7.30
C VAL A 65 5.49 -9.32 7.71
N VAL A 66 4.74 -8.24 7.52
CA VAL A 66 5.18 -6.87 7.85
C VAL A 66 4.67 -6.35 9.19
N GLY A 67 3.97 -7.18 9.98
CA GLY A 67 3.41 -6.78 11.27
C GLY A 67 2.22 -5.82 11.18
N PHE A 68 1.49 -5.81 10.06
CA PHE A 68 0.35 -4.93 9.80
C PHE A 68 -0.98 -5.71 9.80
N ASN A 69 -1.92 -5.32 10.66
CA ASN A 69 -3.25 -5.93 10.70
C ASN A 69 -4.14 -5.31 9.60
N VAL A 70 -4.26 -5.98 8.45
CA VAL A 70 -5.13 -5.55 7.35
C VAL A 70 -6.62 -5.55 7.74
N ARG A 71 -7.05 -6.51 8.56
CA ARG A 71 -8.48 -6.74 8.85
C ARG A 71 -9.13 -5.58 9.59
N GLN A 72 -8.38 -4.81 10.38
CA GLN A 72 -8.91 -3.64 11.08
C GLN A 72 -9.36 -2.50 10.15
N TYR A 73 -8.96 -2.54 8.87
CA TYR A 73 -9.32 -1.54 7.86
C TYR A 73 -10.41 -2.04 6.89
N LEU A 74 -10.81 -3.29 7.01
CA LEU A 74 -11.93 -3.81 6.24
C LEU A 74 -13.20 -3.42 6.98
N ASN A 75 -14.12 -2.76 6.29
CA ASN A 75 -15.49 -2.73 6.78
C ASN A 75 -16.03 -4.15 6.69
N ASP A 76 -16.50 -4.68 7.83
CA ASP A 76 -17.23 -5.93 7.84
C ASP A 76 -18.43 -5.77 6.89
N PHE A 77 -18.47 -6.58 5.83
CA PHE A 77 -19.66 -6.74 4.99
C PHE A 77 -20.64 -7.72 5.67
N MET A 78 -20.87 -7.56 6.98
CA MET A 78 -21.93 -8.26 7.72
C MET A 78 -23.24 -7.49 7.61
#